data_AF-A0A6N6VI17-F1
#
_entry.id   AF-A0A6N6VI17-F1
#
_cell.length_a   1.000
_cell.length_b   1.000
_cell.length_c   1.000
_cell.angle_alpha   90.00
_cell.angle_beta   90.00
_cell.angle_gamma   90.00
#
_symmetry.space_group_name_H-M   'P 1'
#
loop_
_entity.id
_entity.type
_entity.pdbx_description
1 polymer ?
#
loop_
_entity_poly.entity_id
_entity_poly.type
_entity_poly.pdbx_seq_one_letter_code
_entity_poly.pdbx_strand_id
1 'polypeptide(L)' 'MRHILQALGPWGPVLFGFGFLAPLIATLLKDGGITPPLGLTPIQFGLILGPALGLSAKLRGRWI' A
#
# COMPACT_ATOMS: atom_id res chain seq x y z
N MET A 1 12.88 -16.77 -15.16
CA MET A 1 11.54 -16.63 -14.53
C MET A 1 11.49 -17.12 -13.08
N ARG A 2 11.93 -18.36 -12.78
CA ARG A 2 11.86 -18.94 -11.42
C ARG A 2 12.52 -18.11 -10.30
N HIS A 3 13.68 -17.49 -10.56
CA HIS A 3 14.37 -16.64 -9.58
C HIS A 3 13.62 -15.34 -9.25
N ILE A 4 12.88 -14.78 -10.22
CA ILE A 4 12.11 -13.54 -10.03
C ILE A 4 10.91 -13.81 -9.12
N LEU A 5 10.20 -14.92 -9.33
CA LEU A 5 9.06 -15.31 -8.51
C LEU A 5 9.46 -15.59 -7.06
N GLN A 6 10.63 -16.24 -6.85
CA GLN A 6 11.18 -16.46 -5.51
C GLN A 6 11.59 -15.15 -4.84
N ALA A 7 12.09 -14.19 -5.60
CA ALA A 7 12.46 -12.87 -5.08
C ALA A 7 11.22 -12.02 -4.75
N LEU A 8 10.18 -12.01 -5.58
CA LEU A 8 9.01 -11.14 -5.44
C LEU A 8 7.90 -11.72 -4.55
N GLY A 9 7.76 -13.05 -4.49
CA GLY A 9 6.73 -13.73 -3.69
C GLY A 9 6.65 -13.23 -2.24
N PRO A 10 7.78 -13.13 -1.50
CA PRO A 10 7.80 -12.59 -0.14
C PRO A 10 7.41 -11.11 -0.02
N TRP A 11 7.43 -10.36 -1.12
CA TRP A 11 7.04 -8.95 -1.19
C TRP A 11 5.60 -8.75 -1.64
N GLY A 12 4.84 -9.84 -1.86
CA GLY A 12 3.43 -9.80 -2.21
C GLY A 12 2.62 -8.78 -1.40
N PRO A 13 2.74 -8.72 -0.06
CA PRO A 13 2.02 -7.74 0.74
C PRO A 13 2.37 -6.27 0.42
N VAL A 14 3.64 -5.97 0.14
CA VAL A 14 4.10 -4.62 -0.21
C VAL A 14 3.63 -4.24 -1.61
N LEU A 15 3.75 -5.18 -2.57
CA LEU A 15 3.28 -4.98 -3.94
C LEU A 15 1.75 -4.80 -3.99
N PHE A 16 1.00 -5.52 -3.15
CA PHE A 16 -0.43 -5.31 -2.95
C PHE A 16 -0.72 -3.94 -2.33
N GLY A 17 0.10 -3.52 -1.36
CA GLY A 17 0.09 -2.18 -0.79
C GLY A 17 0.19 -1.08 -1.84
N PHE A 18 1.10 -1.21 -2.81
CA PHE A 18 1.25 -0.28 -3.93
C PHE A 18 0.13 -0.40 -4.97
N GLY A 19 -0.14 -1.61 -5.45
CA GLY A 19 -0.99 -1.82 -6.63
C GLY A 19 -2.48 -1.74 -6.35
N PHE A 20 -2.91 -2.01 -5.11
CA PHE A 20 -4.32 -2.05 -4.74
C PHE A 20 -4.64 -1.14 -3.55
N LEU A 21 -3.88 -1.22 -2.47
CA LEU A 21 -4.21 -0.48 -1.25
C LEU A 21 -4.04 1.03 -1.44
N ALA A 22 -2.98 1.47 -2.13
CA ALA A 22 -2.74 2.88 -2.41
C ALA A 22 -3.88 3.56 -3.19
N PRO A 23 -4.34 3.06 -4.35
CA PRO A 23 -5.47 3.66 -5.05
C PRO A 23 -6.78 3.53 -4.26
N LEU A 24 -7.00 2.44 -3.51
CA LEU A 24 -8.17 2.30 -2.64
C LEU A 24 -8.21 3.40 -1.57
N ILE A 25 -7.10 3.61 -0.85
CA ILE A 25 -6.97 4.67 0.17
C ILE A 25 -7.21 6.04 -0.47
N ALA A 26 -6.62 6.31 -1.63
CA ALA A 26 -6.78 7.58 -2.32
C ALA A 26 -8.25 7.85 -2.72
N THR A 27 -8.96 6.82 -3.21
CA THR A 27 -10.38 6.91 -3.54
C THR A 27 -11.23 7.15 -2.30
N LEU A 28 -11.00 6.38 -1.22
CA LEU A 28 -11.72 6.57 0.04
C LEU A 28 -11.54 7.99 0.62
N LEU A 29 -10.34 8.55 0.52
CA LEU A 29 -10.06 9.92 0.97
C LEU A 29 -10.79 10.96 0.11
N LYS A 30 -10.79 10.78 -1.22
CA LYS A 30 -11.52 11.66 -2.14
C LYS A 30 -13.02 11.61 -1.92
N ASP A 31 -13.59 10.41 -1.84
CA ASP A 31 -15.03 10.20 -1.70
C ASP A 31 -15.52 10.60 -0.30
N GLY A 32 -14.67 10.42 0.71
CA GLY A 32 -14.95 10.87 2.08
C GLY A 32 -14.72 12.37 2.32
N GLY A 33 -14.23 13.12 1.33
CA GLY A 33 -13.87 14.54 1.49
C GLY A 33 -12.75 14.78 2.52
N ILE A 34 -11.91 13.77 2.78
CA ILE A 34 -10.84 13.84 3.77
C ILE A 34 -9.57 14.34 3.09
N THR A 35 -9.06 15.48 3.57
CA THR A 35 -7.77 16.00 3.13
C THR A 35 -6.64 15.31 3.91
N PRO A 36 -5.66 14.69 3.23
CA PRO A 36 -4.51 14.11 3.91
C PRO A 36 -3.69 15.19 4.65
N PRO A 37 -3.02 14.83 5.75
CA PRO A 37 -2.15 15.76 6.47
C PRO A 37 -0.92 16.14 5.63
N LEU A 38 -0.19 17.17 6.07
CA LEU A 38 1.08 17.61 5.49
C LEU A 38 1.00 18.12 4.03
N GLY A 39 -0.19 18.53 3.58
CA GLY A 39 -0.40 19.06 2.22
C GLY A 39 -0.26 18.00 1.12
N LEU A 40 -0.33 16.71 1.48
CA LEU A 40 -0.23 15.62 0.52
C LEU A 40 -1.52 15.48 -0.29
N THR A 41 -1.37 15.12 -1.57
CA THR A 41 -2.51 14.66 -2.37
C THR A 41 -2.99 13.29 -1.89
N PRO A 42 -4.27 12.92 -2.10
CA PRO A 42 -4.78 11.59 -1.71
C PRO A 42 -3.98 10.42 -2.27
N ILE A 43 -3.47 10.53 -3.50
CA ILE A 43 -2.67 9.48 -4.12
C ILE A 43 -1.27 9.37 -3.51
N GLN A 44 -0.62 10.49 -3.20
CA GLN A 44 0.67 10.47 -2.50
C GLN A 44 0.53 9.84 -1.12
N PHE A 45 -0.53 10.20 -0.39
CA PHE A 45 -0.81 9.61 0.91
C PHE A 45 -1.08 8.10 0.80
N GLY A 46 -1.89 7.67 -0.17
CA GLY A 46 -2.12 6.26 -0.46
C GLY A 46 -0.84 5.50 -0.82
N LEU A 47 0.03 6.09 -1.64
CA LEU A 47 1.32 5.50 -2.05
C LEU A 47 2.33 5.39 -0.91
N ILE A 48 2.18 6.15 0.17
CA ILE A 48 3.00 6.02 1.37
C ILE A 48 2.37 4.98 2.30
N LEU A 49 1.09 5.15 2.61
CA LEU A 49 0.40 4.34 3.60
C LEU A 49 0.19 2.89 3.14
N GLY A 50 -0.18 2.68 1.87
CA GLY A 50 -0.42 1.35 1.31
C GLY A 50 0.78 0.41 1.46
N PRO A 51 1.97 0.79 0.96
CA PRO A 51 3.19 0.01 1.13
C PRO A 51 3.69 -0.05 2.57
N ALA A 52 3.48 0.98 3.39
CA ALA A 52 3.82 0.92 4.82
C ALA A 52 2.99 -0.16 5.54
N LEU A 53 1.70 -0.25 5.24
CA LEU A 53 0.82 -1.32 5.74
C LEU A 53 1.23 -2.68 5.17
N GLY A 54 1.56 -2.77 3.88
CA GLY A 54 2.07 -3.98 3.25
C GLY A 54 3.39 -4.46 3.86
N LEU A 55 4.30 -3.53 4.19
CA LEU A 55 5.56 -3.83 4.86
C LEU A 55 5.31 -4.33 6.29
N SER A 56 4.40 -3.68 7.00
CA SER A 56 3.96 -4.11 8.34
C SER A 56 3.38 -5.53 8.30
N ALA A 57 2.54 -5.83 7.30
CA ALA A 57 1.94 -7.15 7.10
C ALA A 57 2.99 -8.22 6.75
N LYS A 58 3.98 -7.86 5.92
CA LYS A 58 5.13 -8.73 5.62
C LYS A 58 5.91 -9.06 6.89
N LEU A 59 6.21 -8.06 7.72
CA LEU A 59 6.98 -8.25 8.96
C LEU A 59 6.22 -9.08 10.00
N ARG A 60 4.89 -8.92 10.08
CA ARG A 60 4.02 -9.66 11.01
C ARG A 60 3.61 -11.04 10.48
N GLY A 61 3.81 -11.31 9.19
CA GLY A 61 3.32 -12.51 8.52
C GLY A 61 1.79 -12.58 8.35
N ARG A 62 1.07 -11.50 8.64
CA ARG A 62 -0.40 -11.41 8.56
C ARG A 62 -0.85 -9.97 8.40
N TRP A 63 -2.06 -9.77 7.87
CA TRP A 63 -2.66 -8.44 7.70
C TRP A 63 -3.42 -7.93 8.93
N ILE A 64 -3.90 -8.84 9.81
CA ILE A 64 -4.72 -8.54 10.99
C ILE A 64 -3.99 -9.00 12.25
#